data_AF-A0A6L7CIB1-F1
#
_entry.id   AF-A0A6L7CIB1-F1
#
_cell.length_a   1.000
_cell.length_b   1.000
_cell.length_c   1.000
_cell.angle_alpha   90.00
_cell.angle_beta   90.00
_cell.angle_gamma   90.00
#
_symmetry.space_group_name_H-M   'P 1'
#
loop_
_entity.id
_entity.type
_entity.pdbx_description
1 polymer ?
#
loop_
_entity_poly.entity_id
_entity_poly.type
_entity_poly.pdbx_seq_one_letter_code
_entity_poly.pdbx_strand_id
1 'polypeptide(L)'
;MSQNDIIIRTHYKSPHRLHIDSDIPTPSSEPINKFARQLITLLDTSDLSSMLSYCVTQEFTANCRKISQNCYSTALFTINFATSPIHAENILITLHYKKDFISLLLETTPIKANHLRSILDYIEQEQLTAEDRNHCMKLSKKIHREKTIHPTVNLNGSACFLQSPSDAIFCRHLSLQYALDSLRNGKGKVNLIKHYSSVESIQQHIPLVRDAEFRALLRHPPAGSRVIASKDFGFALDIFFCRMMANNVSHMSAILYIDNHTLSVRLRIKQSVYGQLNYVVSVYDPNDTNVAVRGTHRTARGFLSLDKFISSGPDAQTWADRYVRNCAIAILPLLPEGVPGAIFTGIATRMPFAPIHPSAMLLIMATGQTQQLITLFRQLHILPEKEIIEIITAQNSVGTPALFLAMMNGHTDNVKIFMQEIQSLVDNHIINEDNLVKLLQTKSANETPGLYISMLYGFDEIIDIFLNALTTPIAQELLNKKLVMSILAMKIHDGEPGLYAAMENNHPLCVTRFLSKINGIAFKYKLSKANIM
;
A
#
# COMPACT_ATOMS: atom_id res chain seq x y z
N MET A 1 -4.58 -10.56 58.89
CA MET A 1 -5.68 -10.99 59.77
C MET A 1 -6.42 -9.73 60.18
N SER A 2 -7.73 -9.54 60.10
CA SER A 2 -8.89 -10.38 59.76
C SER A 2 -10.14 -9.48 59.82
N GLN A 3 -11.14 -9.83 59.01
CA GLN A 3 -12.59 -9.83 59.30
C GLN A 3 -13.33 -8.53 59.69
N ASN A 4 -14.27 -8.18 58.80
CA ASN A 4 -15.69 -7.84 59.01
C ASN A 4 -16.22 -7.76 60.47
N ASP A 5 -16.95 -6.67 60.77
CA ASP A 5 -18.42 -6.64 61.01
C ASP A 5 -18.85 -5.17 61.33
N ILE A 6 -19.66 -4.50 60.50
CA ILE A 6 -21.14 -4.37 60.48
C ILE A 6 -21.74 -3.62 61.69
N ILE A 7 -22.59 -2.61 61.40
CA ILE A 7 -23.93 -2.23 61.98
C ILE A 7 -24.14 -0.69 61.80
N ILE A 8 -24.86 -0.19 60.76
CA ILE A 8 -26.34 0.12 60.64
C ILE A 8 -26.70 1.46 61.34
N ARG A 9 -27.47 2.47 60.85
CA ARG A 9 -28.58 2.69 59.87
C ARG A 9 -28.61 4.21 59.54
N THR A 10 -29.19 4.71 58.45
CA THR A 10 -30.64 4.97 58.34
C THR A 10 -31.15 5.06 56.89
N HIS A 11 -32.24 4.33 56.66
CA HIS A 11 -33.36 4.49 55.72
C HIS A 11 -33.26 5.43 54.51
N TYR A 12 -33.49 4.88 53.31
CA TYR A 12 -34.68 5.19 52.50
C TYR A 12 -34.96 4.13 51.42
N LYS A 13 -36.25 3.87 51.18
CA LYS A 13 -36.80 2.79 50.33
C LYS A 13 -36.56 3.05 48.83
N SER A 14 -36.11 2.03 48.11
CA SER A 14 -36.17 1.94 46.64
C SER A 14 -37.45 1.20 46.22
N PRO A 15 -38.12 1.59 45.12
CA PRO A 15 -38.92 0.67 44.34
C PRO A 15 -38.16 0.18 43.11
N HIS A 16 -38.46 -1.07 42.80
CA HIS A 16 -37.77 -2.01 41.93
C HIS A 16 -37.67 -1.65 40.45
N ARG A 17 -36.62 -2.23 39.84
CA ARG A 17 -36.53 -2.65 38.43
C ARG A 17 -37.86 -3.27 37.96
N LEU A 18 -38.33 -2.87 36.78
CA LEU A 18 -39.40 -3.57 36.09
C LEU A 18 -38.82 -4.62 35.15
N HIS A 19 -39.01 -5.88 35.54
CA HIS A 19 -39.03 -7.05 34.67
C HIS A 19 -40.16 -6.91 33.65
N ILE A 20 -39.92 -7.39 32.43
CA ILE A 20 -40.93 -7.58 31.39
C ILE A 20 -41.70 -8.85 31.75
N ASP A 21 -43.02 -8.73 31.96
CA ASP A 21 -43.99 -9.80 31.67
C ASP A 21 -45.32 -9.18 31.23
N SER A 22 -45.95 -9.87 30.29
CA SER A 22 -47.11 -9.53 29.48
C SER A 22 -48.44 -9.53 30.24
N ASP A 23 -49.39 -8.65 29.87
CA ASP A 23 -50.71 -9.07 29.39
C ASP A 23 -51.63 -7.90 28.92
N ILE A 24 -52.10 -8.05 27.67
CA ILE A 24 -53.26 -7.45 26.96
C ILE A 24 -53.17 -5.97 26.50
N PRO A 25 -53.38 -5.68 25.19
CA PRO A 25 -53.03 -4.41 24.55
C PRO A 25 -54.15 -3.36 24.58
N THR A 26 -53.80 -2.12 24.91
CA THR A 26 -54.56 -0.95 24.41
C THR A 26 -54.02 -0.62 23.01
N PRO A 27 -54.85 -0.65 21.93
CA PRO A 27 -54.37 -0.53 20.54
C PRO A 27 -53.83 0.85 20.11
N SER A 28 -53.38 1.71 21.04
CA SER A 28 -52.86 3.05 20.73
C SER A 28 -51.45 3.34 21.25
N SER A 29 -50.89 2.53 22.17
CA SER A 29 -49.59 2.80 22.82
C SER A 29 -48.41 1.97 22.26
N GLU A 30 -48.69 0.96 21.44
CA GLU A 30 -47.69 0.06 20.84
C GLU A 30 -46.69 0.78 19.91
N PRO A 31 -47.10 1.74 19.06
CA PRO A 31 -46.17 2.50 18.21
C PRO A 31 -45.23 3.39 19.04
N ILE A 32 -45.74 3.96 20.14
CA ILE A 32 -45.00 4.87 21.02
C ILE A 32 -43.96 4.10 21.84
N ASN A 33 -44.35 2.96 22.41
CA ASN A 33 -43.42 2.10 23.14
C ASN A 33 -42.34 1.53 22.22
N LYS A 34 -42.68 1.21 20.97
CA LYS A 34 -41.71 0.79 19.96
C LYS A 34 -40.76 1.93 19.59
N PHE A 35 -41.27 3.14 19.35
CA PHE A 35 -40.46 4.30 19.00
C PHE A 35 -39.57 4.78 20.15
N ALA A 36 -40.09 4.82 21.37
CA ALA A 36 -39.33 5.15 22.58
C ALA A 36 -38.21 4.13 22.81
N ARG A 37 -38.50 2.83 22.68
CA ARG A 37 -37.48 1.77 22.74
C ARG A 37 -36.45 1.91 21.62
N GLN A 38 -36.85 2.31 20.42
CA GLN A 38 -35.94 2.59 19.31
C GLN A 38 -35.06 3.80 19.57
N LEU A 39 -35.60 4.90 20.12
CA LEU A 39 -34.83 6.10 20.47
C LEU A 39 -33.89 5.84 21.65
N ILE A 40 -34.31 5.06 22.64
CA ILE A 40 -33.46 4.59 23.75
C ILE A 40 -32.33 3.71 23.21
N THR A 41 -32.64 2.73 22.35
CA THR A 41 -31.64 1.89 21.67
C THR A 41 -30.69 2.74 20.80
N LEU A 42 -31.21 3.77 20.14
CA LEU A 42 -30.42 4.73 19.35
C LEU A 42 -29.40 5.45 20.24
N LEU A 43 -29.81 5.92 21.41
CA LEU A 43 -28.94 6.64 22.34
C LEU A 43 -27.96 5.71 23.10
N ASP A 44 -28.33 4.44 23.31
CA ASP A 44 -27.53 3.45 24.04
C ASP A 44 -26.56 2.64 23.17
N THR A 45 -26.80 2.52 21.87
CA THR A 45 -25.89 1.78 20.96
C THR A 45 -24.75 2.65 20.44
N SER A 46 -23.55 2.07 20.29
CA SER A 46 -22.38 2.72 19.70
C SER A 46 -22.46 2.90 18.18
N ASP A 47 -23.58 2.51 17.56
CA ASP A 47 -23.71 2.38 16.10
C ASP A 47 -25.10 2.84 15.63
N LEU A 48 -25.32 4.16 15.74
CA LEU A 48 -26.54 4.89 15.32
C LEU A 48 -26.96 4.62 13.87
N SER A 49 -26.05 4.09 13.05
CA SER A 49 -26.19 3.85 11.61
C SER A 49 -27.19 2.74 11.25
N SER A 50 -27.50 1.82 12.16
CA SER A 50 -28.12 0.52 11.79
C SER A 50 -29.65 0.50 11.82
N MET A 51 -30.31 1.51 12.40
CA MET A 51 -31.75 1.44 12.72
C MET A 51 -32.66 2.50 12.07
N LEU A 52 -32.20 3.26 11.08
CA LEU A 52 -33.12 4.00 10.19
C LEU A 52 -33.80 3.01 9.22
N SER A 53 -34.60 2.10 9.77
CA SER A 53 -35.49 1.24 9.00
C SER A 53 -36.56 2.08 8.30
N TYR A 54 -36.83 1.71 7.06
CA TYR A 54 -37.58 2.42 6.02
C TYR A 54 -38.92 3.05 6.46
N CYS A 55 -39.62 2.50 7.45
CA CYS A 55 -40.95 2.97 7.85
C CYS A 55 -40.96 4.17 8.83
N VAL A 56 -40.01 4.30 9.76
CA VAL A 56 -40.02 5.39 10.76
C VAL A 56 -39.48 6.69 10.17
N THR A 57 -38.51 6.58 9.26
CA THR A 57 -37.86 7.74 8.63
C THR A 57 -38.80 8.50 7.71
N GLN A 58 -39.72 7.84 6.98
CA GLN A 58 -40.62 8.52 6.02
C GLN A 58 -41.63 9.45 6.72
N GLU A 59 -42.24 8.98 7.81
CA GLU A 59 -43.23 9.78 8.56
C GLU A 59 -42.56 10.95 9.30
N PHE A 60 -41.32 10.73 9.78
CA PHE A 60 -40.49 11.72 10.46
C PHE A 60 -39.91 12.78 9.48
N THR A 61 -39.36 12.36 8.33
CA THR A 61 -38.77 13.29 7.34
C THR A 61 -39.81 14.16 6.63
N ALA A 62 -41.06 13.70 6.49
CA ALA A 62 -42.08 14.50 5.82
C ALA A 62 -42.64 15.66 6.68
N ASN A 63 -42.56 15.56 8.01
CA ASN A 63 -43.38 16.39 8.91
C ASN A 63 -42.63 17.02 10.10
N CYS A 64 -41.32 16.78 10.25
CA CYS A 64 -40.53 17.37 11.33
C CYS A 64 -40.23 18.85 11.06
N ARG A 65 -40.54 19.72 12.02
CA ARG A 65 -40.28 21.16 11.99
C ARG A 65 -39.54 21.57 13.26
N LYS A 66 -38.54 22.44 13.14
CA LYS A 66 -37.87 23.05 14.28
C LYS A 66 -38.73 24.19 14.80
N ILE A 67 -39.07 24.10 16.07
CA ILE A 67 -39.84 25.15 16.76
C ILE A 67 -38.88 26.16 17.39
N SER A 68 -37.73 25.70 17.89
CA SER A 68 -36.67 26.56 18.45
C SER A 68 -35.31 25.85 18.39
N GLN A 69 -34.23 26.54 18.76
CA GLN A 69 -32.86 26.02 18.68
C GLN A 69 -32.68 24.61 19.29
N ASN A 70 -33.48 24.28 20.30
CA ASN A 70 -33.43 23.02 21.03
C ASN A 70 -34.78 22.27 21.05
N CYS A 71 -35.71 22.59 20.14
CA CYS A 71 -37.05 22.00 20.10
C CYS A 71 -37.46 21.65 18.66
N TYR A 72 -37.88 20.41 18.45
CA TYR A 72 -38.34 19.88 17.17
C TYR A 72 -39.69 19.22 17.35
N SER A 73 -40.60 19.37 16.39
CA SER A 73 -41.93 18.78 16.48
C SER A 73 -42.38 18.18 15.16
N THR A 74 -43.15 17.10 15.27
CA THR A 74 -43.95 16.51 14.21
C THR A 74 -45.43 16.66 14.54
N ALA A 75 -46.30 16.11 13.69
CA ALA A 75 -47.74 16.02 13.99
C ALA A 75 -48.06 15.08 15.17
N LEU A 76 -47.10 14.29 15.64
CA LEU A 76 -47.33 13.25 16.65
C LEU A 76 -46.55 13.50 17.96
N PHE A 77 -45.38 14.13 17.91
CA PHE A 77 -44.54 14.34 19.08
C PHE A 77 -43.67 15.60 18.99
N THR A 78 -43.19 16.06 20.14
CA THR A 78 -42.24 17.16 20.32
C THR A 78 -41.01 16.65 21.08
N ILE A 79 -39.81 17.01 20.61
CA ILE A 79 -38.51 16.66 21.20
C ILE A 79 -37.83 17.93 21.68
N ASN A 80 -37.49 17.98 22.97
CA ASN A 80 -36.80 19.10 23.61
C ASN A 80 -35.44 18.66 24.16
N PHE A 81 -34.44 19.52 24.01
CA PHE A 81 -33.11 19.32 24.59
C PHE A 81 -32.85 20.38 25.67
N ALA A 82 -32.54 19.95 26.89
CA ALA A 82 -32.18 20.81 28.02
C ALA A 82 -30.93 20.27 28.72
N THR A 83 -30.20 21.08 29.48
CA THR A 83 -29.11 20.58 30.34
C THR A 83 -29.69 19.89 31.58
N SER A 84 -29.13 18.75 31.99
CA SER A 84 -29.59 18.06 33.20
C SER A 84 -29.27 18.91 34.43
N PRO A 85 -30.26 19.19 35.31
CA PRO A 85 -30.03 19.96 36.53
C PRO A 85 -29.27 19.17 37.60
N ILE A 86 -29.14 17.86 37.44
CA ILE A 86 -28.48 16.95 38.39
C ILE A 86 -27.06 16.63 37.94
N HIS A 87 -26.84 16.47 36.63
CA HIS A 87 -25.54 16.22 36.02
C HIS A 87 -25.27 17.28 34.94
N ALA A 88 -24.59 18.37 35.29
CA ALA A 88 -24.37 19.51 34.38
C ALA A 88 -23.66 19.13 33.07
N GLU A 89 -22.92 18.02 33.06
CA GLU A 89 -22.27 17.47 31.87
C GLU A 89 -23.21 16.67 30.95
N ASN A 90 -24.44 16.36 31.35
CA ASN A 90 -25.39 15.61 30.55
C ASN A 90 -26.50 16.51 29.98
N ILE A 91 -27.00 16.13 28.80
CA ILE A 91 -28.18 16.71 28.16
C ILE A 91 -29.38 15.79 28.41
N LEU A 92 -30.45 16.43 28.85
CA LEU A 92 -31.78 15.90 29.03
C LEU A 92 -32.56 16.03 27.72
N ILE A 93 -33.00 14.90 27.18
CA ILE A 93 -33.88 14.87 26.01
C ILE A 93 -35.28 14.51 26.51
N THR A 94 -36.24 15.41 26.26
CA THR A 94 -37.65 15.21 26.62
C THR A 94 -38.46 14.95 25.37
N LEU A 95 -39.22 13.86 25.35
CA LEU A 95 -40.14 13.54 24.25
C LEU A 95 -41.59 13.60 24.74
N HIS A 96 -42.40 14.46 24.11
CA HIS A 96 -43.82 14.60 24.37
C HIS A 96 -44.63 14.06 23.20
N TYR A 97 -45.62 13.21 23.44
CA TYR A 97 -46.56 12.74 22.42
C TYR A 97 -47.92 13.47 22.56
N LYS A 98 -48.65 13.67 21.44
CA LYS A 98 -49.99 14.30 21.36
C LYS A 98 -50.87 14.07 22.61
N LYS A 99 -51.56 15.13 23.10
CA LYS A 99 -52.66 15.26 24.12
C LYS A 99 -52.72 14.33 25.36
N ASP A 100 -52.12 13.16 25.35
CA ASP A 100 -51.87 12.27 26.48
C ASP A 100 -50.41 12.40 26.90
N PHE A 101 -50.18 12.81 28.15
CA PHE A 101 -48.88 13.18 28.68
C PHE A 101 -47.96 11.97 28.96
N ILE A 102 -47.47 11.31 27.91
CA ILE A 102 -46.31 10.43 28.03
C ILE A 102 -45.08 11.29 27.77
N SER A 103 -44.39 11.70 28.85
CA SER A 103 -43.12 12.42 28.78
C SER A 103 -41.97 11.45 29.08
N LEU A 104 -41.14 11.18 28.09
CA LEU A 104 -39.94 10.36 28.27
C LEU A 104 -38.73 11.26 28.48
N LEU A 105 -37.96 10.97 29.53
CA LEU A 105 -36.78 11.72 29.93
C LEU A 105 -35.53 10.86 29.74
N LEU A 106 -34.60 11.32 28.92
CA LEU A 106 -33.39 10.59 28.59
C LEU A 106 -32.17 11.43 28.93
N GLU A 107 -31.32 10.93 29.83
CA GLU A 107 -30.01 11.54 30.12
C GLU A 107 -28.95 10.98 29.18
N THR A 108 -28.24 11.86 28.48
CA THR A 108 -27.17 11.46 27.56
C THR A 108 -26.05 12.49 27.54
N THR A 109 -24.84 12.08 27.14
CA THR A 109 -23.71 13.01 26.97
C THR A 109 -24.00 14.10 25.92
N PRO A 110 -23.35 15.27 25.99
CA PRO A 110 -23.60 16.40 25.09
C PRO A 110 -23.24 16.04 23.65
N ILE A 111 -22.25 15.16 23.47
CA ILE A 111 -21.78 14.69 22.17
C ILE A 111 -22.92 13.95 21.43
N LYS A 112 -23.57 12.99 22.10
CA LYS A 112 -24.68 12.21 21.52
C LYS A 112 -25.90 13.09 21.24
N ALA A 113 -26.24 13.99 22.16
CA ALA A 113 -27.36 14.91 21.99
C ALA A 113 -27.15 15.93 20.86
N ASN A 114 -25.95 16.52 20.76
CA ASN A 114 -25.60 17.43 19.66
C ASN A 114 -25.60 16.71 18.31
N HIS A 115 -25.19 15.44 18.28
CA HIS A 115 -25.23 14.64 17.06
C HIS A 115 -26.67 14.40 16.57
N LEU A 116 -27.58 14.02 17.48
CA LEU A 116 -29.00 13.90 17.16
C LEU A 116 -29.59 15.22 16.67
N ARG A 117 -29.23 16.34 17.31
CA ARG A 117 -29.70 17.68 16.92
C ARG A 117 -29.27 18.04 15.49
N SER A 118 -28.01 17.79 15.11
CA SER A 118 -27.52 18.03 13.75
C SER A 118 -28.25 17.20 12.69
N ILE A 119 -28.66 15.97 13.03
CA ILE A 119 -29.47 15.13 12.13
C ILE A 119 -30.86 15.75 11.93
N LEU A 120 -31.49 16.23 13.00
CA LEU A 120 -32.82 16.86 12.95
C LEU A 120 -32.81 18.17 12.17
N ASP A 121 -31.78 19.01 12.38
CA ASP A 121 -31.57 20.26 11.63
C ASP A 121 -31.40 20.01 10.13
N TYR A 122 -30.66 18.96 9.76
CA TYR A 122 -30.46 18.61 8.36
C TYR A 122 -31.73 18.04 7.71
N ILE A 123 -32.50 17.23 8.44
CA ILE A 123 -33.80 16.70 7.97
C ILE A 123 -34.81 17.82 7.67
N GLU A 124 -34.80 18.90 8.46
CA GLU A 124 -35.67 20.05 8.22
C GLU A 124 -35.28 20.83 6.96
N GLN A 125 -33.98 20.97 6.68
CA GLN A 125 -33.50 21.81 5.58
C GLN A 125 -33.75 21.22 4.19
N GLU A 126 -33.88 19.90 4.05
CA GLU A 126 -34.12 19.27 2.76
C GLU A 126 -35.26 18.22 2.84
N GLN A 127 -36.38 18.46 2.13
CA GLN A 127 -37.37 17.42 1.89
C GLN A 127 -36.85 16.45 0.82
N LEU A 128 -36.21 15.37 1.25
CA LEU A 128 -35.29 14.60 0.40
C LEU A 128 -35.86 13.37 -0.30
N THR A 129 -35.35 13.14 -1.52
CA THR A 129 -35.57 11.95 -2.34
C THR A 129 -34.68 10.76 -1.88
N ALA A 130 -34.83 9.59 -2.50
CA ALA A 130 -34.10 8.38 -2.12
C ALA A 130 -32.56 8.46 -2.35
N GLU A 131 -32.10 9.31 -3.27
CA GLU A 131 -30.67 9.49 -3.56
C GLU A 131 -29.98 10.31 -2.46
N ASP A 132 -30.66 11.31 -1.93
CA ASP A 132 -30.13 12.23 -0.92
C ASP A 132 -30.05 11.57 0.46
N ARG A 133 -30.94 10.62 0.76
CA ARG A 133 -30.82 9.74 1.95
C ARG A 133 -29.53 8.91 1.93
N ASN A 134 -29.09 8.49 0.75
CA ASN A 134 -27.86 7.71 0.57
C ASN A 134 -26.61 8.60 0.67
N HIS A 135 -26.74 9.89 0.30
CA HIS A 135 -25.72 10.91 0.54
C HIS A 135 -25.52 11.17 2.05
N CYS A 136 -26.61 11.28 2.80
CA CYS A 136 -26.60 11.50 4.24
C CYS A 136 -25.92 10.35 5.03
N MET A 137 -26.18 9.09 4.65
CA MET A 137 -25.47 7.92 5.19
C MET A 137 -23.96 7.89 4.86
N LYS A 138 -23.55 8.46 3.72
CA LYS A 138 -22.12 8.60 3.38
C LYS A 138 -21.47 9.72 4.19
N LEU A 139 -22.17 10.82 4.44
CA LEU A 139 -21.70 11.95 5.24
C LEU A 139 -21.50 11.54 6.72
N SER A 140 -22.45 10.81 7.32
CA SER A 140 -22.32 10.36 8.73
C SER A 140 -21.15 9.38 8.93
N LYS A 141 -20.90 8.49 7.96
CA LYS A 141 -19.73 7.62 7.92
C LYS A 141 -18.42 8.37 7.73
N LYS A 142 -18.44 9.52 7.05
CA LYS A 142 -17.28 10.41 6.87
C LYS A 142 -16.96 11.15 8.18
N ILE A 143 -17.98 11.70 8.84
CA ILE A 143 -17.86 12.42 10.13
C ILE A 143 -17.46 11.48 11.28
N HIS A 144 -17.95 10.23 11.32
CA HIS A 144 -17.53 9.23 12.31
C HIS A 144 -16.09 8.76 12.09
N ARG A 145 -15.66 8.61 10.82
CA ARG A 145 -14.26 8.35 10.49
C ARG A 145 -13.34 9.46 10.94
N GLU A 146 -13.77 10.72 10.86
CA GLU A 146 -13.01 11.90 11.29
C GLU A 146 -12.82 11.99 12.83
N LYS A 147 -13.71 11.40 13.64
CA LYS A 147 -13.64 11.42 15.11
C LYS A 147 -13.01 10.17 15.75
N THR A 148 -12.72 9.14 14.94
CA THR A 148 -12.06 7.88 15.36
C THR A 148 -10.68 7.74 14.71
N ILE A 149 -10.07 8.86 14.30
CA ILE A 149 -8.73 8.87 13.71
C ILE A 149 -7.74 8.63 14.85
N HIS A 150 -7.29 7.38 15.00
CA HIS A 150 -5.93 7.19 15.50
C HIS A 150 -5.02 8.00 14.58
N PRO A 151 -4.17 8.88 15.11
CA PRO A 151 -3.30 9.70 14.27
C PRO A 151 -2.55 8.78 13.31
N THR A 152 -2.45 9.19 12.05
CA THR A 152 -1.59 8.48 11.09
C THR A 152 -0.17 8.51 11.65
N VAL A 153 0.46 7.35 11.73
CA VAL A 153 1.85 7.23 12.20
C VAL A 153 2.75 6.79 11.07
N ASN A 154 3.98 7.32 11.06
CA ASN A 154 5.06 6.82 10.22
C ASN A 154 6.05 6.05 11.09
N LEU A 155 6.06 4.73 10.95
CA LEU A 155 6.95 3.80 11.64
C LEU A 155 7.87 3.06 10.66
N ASN A 156 7.94 3.51 9.40
CA ASN A 156 8.84 2.94 8.39
C ASN A 156 10.30 3.19 8.79
N GLY A 157 11.06 2.11 9.01
CA GLY A 157 12.43 2.17 9.49
C GLY A 157 12.58 2.44 10.99
N SER A 158 11.48 2.53 11.75
CA SER A 158 11.53 2.80 13.20
C SER A 158 11.65 1.54 14.06
N ALA A 159 11.23 0.38 13.55
CA ALA A 159 11.31 -0.90 14.24
C ALA A 159 12.49 -1.74 13.73
N CYS A 160 13.04 -2.63 14.56
CA CYS A 160 14.06 -3.61 14.16
C CYS A 160 13.56 -5.04 14.36
N PHE A 161 14.07 -6.02 13.60
CA PHE A 161 13.64 -7.41 13.74
C PHE A 161 13.98 -7.96 15.13
N LEU A 162 13.07 -8.73 15.74
CA LEU A 162 13.33 -9.39 17.03
C LEU A 162 14.51 -10.36 16.96
N GLN A 163 14.69 -11.03 15.82
CA GLN A 163 15.78 -11.99 15.61
C GLN A 163 17.11 -11.33 15.26
N SER A 164 17.10 -10.04 14.86
CA SER A 164 18.29 -9.27 14.50
C SER A 164 18.08 -7.80 14.87
N PRO A 165 18.39 -7.40 16.11
CA PRO A 165 18.07 -6.07 16.63
C PRO A 165 18.79 -4.90 15.92
N SER A 166 19.83 -5.18 15.13
CA SER A 166 20.51 -4.19 14.30
C SER A 166 19.83 -3.94 12.95
N ASP A 167 18.95 -4.85 12.52
CA ASP A 167 18.34 -4.81 11.20
C ASP A 167 16.96 -4.14 11.26
N ALA A 168 16.88 -2.95 10.66
CA ALA A 168 15.67 -2.16 10.63
C ALA A 168 14.61 -2.70 9.64
N ILE A 169 13.35 -2.52 10.01
CA ILE A 169 12.17 -2.91 9.26
C ILE A 169 11.73 -1.75 8.37
N PHE A 170 12.02 -1.85 7.08
CA PHE A 170 11.65 -0.86 6.07
C PHE A 170 10.37 -1.19 5.29
N CYS A 171 9.95 -0.24 4.44
CA CYS A 171 8.77 -0.31 3.58
C CYS A 171 8.62 -1.63 2.83
N ARG A 172 9.72 -2.21 2.34
CA ARG A 172 9.71 -3.52 1.67
C ARG A 172 9.14 -4.65 2.53
N HIS A 173 9.48 -4.68 3.82
CA HIS A 173 9.00 -5.70 4.76
C HIS A 173 7.54 -5.43 5.15
N LEU A 174 7.22 -4.17 5.46
CA LEU A 174 5.87 -3.72 5.83
C LEU A 174 4.86 -4.02 4.70
N SER A 175 5.20 -3.65 3.47
CA SER A 175 4.34 -3.85 2.30
C SER A 175 4.17 -5.33 1.93
N LEU A 176 5.24 -6.13 2.03
CA LEU A 176 5.14 -7.57 1.81
C LEU A 176 4.28 -8.24 2.89
N GLN A 177 4.50 -7.93 4.17
CA GLN A 177 3.69 -8.49 5.23
C GLN A 177 2.21 -8.08 5.09
N TYR A 178 1.91 -6.82 4.78
CA TYR A 178 0.53 -6.36 4.53
C TYR A 178 -0.11 -7.09 3.33
N ALA A 179 0.66 -7.33 2.26
CA ALA A 179 0.19 -8.09 1.11
C ALA A 179 -0.18 -9.52 1.51
N LEU A 180 0.66 -10.18 2.31
CA LEU A 180 0.42 -11.54 2.79
C LEU A 180 -0.77 -11.61 3.76
N ASP A 181 -0.90 -10.65 4.68
CA ASP A 181 -2.07 -10.54 5.57
C ASP A 181 -3.38 -10.37 4.78
N SER A 182 -3.31 -9.64 3.66
CA SER A 182 -4.43 -9.42 2.75
C SER A 182 -4.88 -10.69 2.02
N LEU A 183 -4.03 -11.72 1.95
CA LEU A 183 -4.31 -13.00 1.30
C LEU A 183 -4.77 -14.09 2.27
N ARG A 184 -4.35 -14.03 3.54
CA ARG A 184 -4.65 -15.06 4.55
C ARG A 184 -6.11 -15.11 4.99
N ASN A 185 -6.80 -13.98 4.98
CA ASN A 185 -8.18 -13.89 5.45
C ASN A 185 -9.16 -14.14 4.29
N GLY A 186 -10.16 -15.01 4.43
CA GLY A 186 -11.20 -15.23 3.40
C GLY A 186 -12.04 -13.99 3.02
N LYS A 187 -11.83 -12.84 3.70
CA LYS A 187 -12.40 -11.52 3.38
C LYS A 187 -11.34 -10.48 2.97
N GLY A 188 -10.06 -10.86 2.96
CA GLY A 188 -8.89 -10.04 2.63
C GLY A 188 -8.65 -8.80 3.51
N LYS A 189 -9.32 -8.67 4.66
CA LYS A 189 -9.16 -7.50 5.55
C LYS A 189 -7.88 -7.63 6.38
N VAL A 190 -7.13 -6.54 6.50
CA VAL A 190 -5.97 -6.41 7.39
C VAL A 190 -6.36 -5.52 8.57
N ASN A 191 -5.99 -5.91 9.78
CA ASN A 191 -6.21 -5.10 10.98
C ASN A 191 -4.97 -4.23 11.25
N LEU A 192 -4.93 -3.07 10.59
CA LEU A 192 -3.79 -2.14 10.67
C LEU A 192 -3.54 -1.62 12.09
N ILE A 193 -4.61 -1.31 12.83
CA ILE A 193 -4.49 -0.83 14.21
C ILE A 193 -3.85 -1.89 15.11
N LYS A 194 -4.20 -3.17 14.94
CA LYS A 194 -3.61 -4.23 15.76
C LYS A 194 -2.12 -4.45 15.45
N HIS A 195 -1.76 -4.49 14.17
CA HIS A 195 -0.45 -5.02 13.73
C HIS A 195 0.58 -3.95 13.34
N TYR A 196 0.14 -2.71 13.07
CA TYR A 196 0.98 -1.68 12.45
C TYR A 196 0.90 -0.31 13.16
N SER A 197 0.31 -0.24 14.37
CA SER A 197 0.13 1.03 15.09
C SER A 197 1.24 1.39 16.09
N SER A 198 2.14 0.46 16.41
CA SER A 198 3.27 0.68 17.31
C SER A 198 4.50 -0.11 16.87
N VAL A 199 5.67 0.29 17.37
CA VAL A 199 6.94 -0.41 17.12
C VAL A 199 6.84 -1.87 17.58
N GLU A 200 6.33 -2.11 18.79
CA GLU A 200 6.23 -3.44 19.39
C GLU A 200 5.34 -4.38 18.54
N SER A 201 4.18 -3.87 18.09
CA SER A 201 3.28 -4.63 17.22
C SER A 201 3.96 -5.00 15.90
N ILE A 202 4.72 -4.08 15.30
CA ILE A 202 5.47 -4.32 14.06
C ILE A 202 6.55 -5.39 14.28
N GLN A 203 7.33 -5.28 15.36
CA GLN A 203 8.40 -6.23 15.69
C GLN A 203 7.88 -7.65 15.91
N GLN A 204 6.72 -7.79 16.56
CA GLN A 204 6.08 -9.09 16.77
C GLN A 204 5.46 -9.67 15.49
N HIS A 205 4.98 -8.80 14.60
CA HIS A 205 4.21 -9.20 13.43
C HIS A 205 5.07 -9.48 12.19
N ILE A 206 6.21 -8.81 12.04
CA ILE A 206 7.05 -8.88 10.84
C ILE A 206 8.29 -9.74 11.13
N PRO A 207 8.34 -10.99 10.64
CA PRO A 207 9.49 -11.86 10.86
C PRO A 207 10.66 -11.52 9.93
N LEU A 208 11.89 -11.79 10.39
CA LEU A 208 13.13 -11.56 9.62
C LEU A 208 13.12 -12.21 8.22
N VAL A 209 12.46 -13.36 8.06
CA VAL A 209 12.34 -14.07 6.76
C VAL A 209 11.73 -13.19 5.64
N ARG A 210 10.99 -12.14 5.99
CA ARG A 210 10.42 -11.19 5.02
C ARG A 210 11.46 -10.48 4.17
N ASP A 211 12.67 -10.24 4.67
CA ASP A 211 13.74 -9.63 3.86
C ASP A 211 14.18 -10.58 2.73
N ALA A 212 14.43 -11.84 3.06
CA ALA A 212 14.81 -12.86 2.09
C ALA A 212 13.69 -13.12 1.07
N GLU A 213 12.44 -13.19 1.52
CA GLU A 213 11.29 -13.37 0.63
C GLU A 213 11.04 -12.18 -0.29
N PHE A 214 11.27 -10.96 0.18
CA PHE A 214 11.17 -9.79 -0.69
C PHE A 214 12.26 -9.80 -1.77
N ARG A 215 13.50 -10.17 -1.41
CA ARG A 215 14.58 -10.37 -2.39
C ARG A 215 14.22 -11.48 -3.38
N ALA A 216 13.68 -12.60 -2.91
CA ALA A 216 13.22 -13.68 -3.78
C ALA A 216 12.11 -13.22 -4.73
N LEU A 217 11.19 -12.35 -4.27
CA LEU A 217 10.14 -11.77 -5.11
C LEU A 217 10.71 -10.93 -6.26
N LEU A 218 11.79 -10.17 -6.03
CA LEU A 218 12.44 -9.38 -7.09
C LEU A 218 13.31 -10.22 -8.03
N ARG A 219 13.94 -11.28 -7.51
CA ARG A 219 14.73 -12.25 -8.30
C ARG A 219 13.86 -13.15 -9.16
N HIS A 220 12.67 -13.49 -8.65
CA HIS A 220 11.70 -14.35 -9.31
C HIS A 220 10.31 -13.69 -9.31
N PRO A 221 10.12 -12.60 -10.08
CA PRO A 221 8.86 -11.92 -10.17
C PRO A 221 7.74 -12.87 -10.60
N PRO A 222 6.57 -12.86 -9.93
CA PRO A 222 5.45 -13.72 -10.28
C PRO A 222 4.96 -13.48 -11.71
N ALA A 223 4.33 -14.50 -12.29
CA ALA A 223 3.65 -14.36 -13.57
C ALA A 223 2.68 -13.16 -13.55
N GLY A 224 2.72 -12.36 -14.61
CA GLY A 224 1.93 -11.14 -14.70
C GLY A 224 2.54 -9.91 -14.05
N SER A 225 3.74 -10.01 -13.48
CA SER A 225 4.53 -8.83 -13.10
C SER A 225 4.78 -7.94 -14.30
N ARG A 226 4.57 -6.62 -14.15
CA ARG A 226 4.75 -5.63 -15.23
C ARG A 226 5.15 -4.27 -14.70
N VAL A 227 5.96 -3.56 -15.49
CA VAL A 227 6.25 -2.14 -15.31
C VAL A 227 5.31 -1.32 -16.18
N ILE A 228 4.60 -0.35 -15.60
CA ILE A 228 3.65 0.52 -16.29
C ILE A 228 3.86 1.97 -15.87
N ALA A 229 3.27 2.92 -16.59
CA ALA A 229 3.23 4.31 -16.12
C ALA A 229 2.24 4.44 -14.95
N SER A 230 2.55 5.28 -13.96
CA SER A 230 1.66 5.51 -12.81
C SER A 230 0.28 6.04 -13.21
N LYS A 231 0.21 6.77 -14.32
CA LYS A 231 -1.05 7.24 -14.92
C LYS A 231 -1.99 6.12 -15.37
N ASP A 232 -1.43 4.95 -15.70
CA ASP A 232 -2.17 3.80 -16.22
C ASP A 232 -2.56 2.80 -15.11
N PHE A 233 -2.37 3.16 -13.83
CA PHE A 233 -2.66 2.32 -12.68
C PHE A 233 -4.08 1.72 -12.72
N GLY A 234 -5.12 2.55 -12.80
CA GLY A 234 -6.51 2.07 -12.85
C GLY A 234 -6.82 1.19 -14.05
N PHE A 235 -6.14 1.40 -15.18
CA PHE A 235 -6.26 0.54 -16.36
C PHE A 235 -5.63 -0.83 -16.12
N ALA A 236 -4.44 -0.88 -15.51
CA ALA A 236 -3.83 -2.15 -15.12
C ALA A 236 -4.68 -2.90 -14.09
N LEU A 237 -5.29 -2.21 -13.14
CA LEU A 237 -6.22 -2.82 -12.19
C LEU A 237 -7.45 -3.42 -12.89
N ASP A 238 -8.00 -2.76 -13.91
CA ASP A 238 -9.10 -3.28 -14.73
C ASP A 238 -8.75 -4.63 -15.34
N ILE A 239 -7.52 -4.77 -15.86
CA ILE A 239 -7.02 -6.03 -16.41
C ILE A 239 -6.91 -7.10 -15.33
N PHE A 240 -6.34 -6.78 -14.17
CA PHE A 240 -6.25 -7.72 -13.04
C PHE A 240 -7.64 -8.18 -12.59
N PHE A 241 -8.60 -7.25 -12.41
CA PHE A 241 -9.97 -7.59 -12.06
C PHE A 241 -10.66 -8.47 -13.11
N CYS A 242 -10.43 -8.22 -14.40
CA CYS A 242 -10.94 -9.08 -15.47
C CYS A 242 -10.39 -10.51 -15.36
N ARG A 243 -9.08 -10.67 -15.09
CA ARG A 243 -8.46 -12.00 -14.88
C ARG A 243 -9.00 -12.68 -13.63
N MET A 244 -9.16 -11.94 -12.54
CA MET A 244 -9.74 -12.45 -11.30
C MET A 244 -11.17 -12.96 -11.52
N MET A 245 -12.03 -12.17 -12.16
CA MET A 245 -13.42 -12.57 -12.47
C MET A 245 -13.48 -13.81 -13.33
N ALA A 246 -12.69 -13.86 -14.41
CA ALA A 246 -12.67 -14.99 -15.33
C ALA A 246 -12.22 -16.31 -14.66
N ASN A 247 -11.54 -16.23 -13.52
CA ASN A 247 -11.00 -17.39 -12.80
C ASN A 247 -11.62 -17.54 -11.39
N ASN A 248 -12.76 -16.90 -11.11
CA ASN A 248 -13.46 -16.97 -9.82
C ASN A 248 -12.60 -16.60 -8.59
N VAL A 249 -11.63 -15.70 -8.76
CA VAL A 249 -10.77 -15.20 -7.69
C VAL A 249 -11.40 -13.95 -7.08
N SER A 250 -11.78 -14.01 -5.80
CA SER A 250 -12.48 -12.89 -5.14
C SER A 250 -11.56 -11.77 -4.65
N HIS A 251 -10.29 -12.07 -4.41
CA HIS A 251 -9.31 -11.10 -3.92
C HIS A 251 -7.88 -11.52 -4.30
N MET A 252 -7.01 -10.52 -4.40
CA MET A 252 -5.57 -10.69 -4.56
C MET A 252 -4.84 -9.49 -3.95
N SER A 253 -3.52 -9.58 -3.84
CA SER A 253 -2.67 -8.44 -3.50
C SER A 253 -1.62 -8.24 -4.59
N ALA A 254 -0.93 -7.12 -4.59
CA ALA A 254 0.28 -6.94 -5.36
C ALA A 254 1.22 -6.00 -4.62
N ILE A 255 2.52 -6.17 -4.84
CA ILE A 255 3.51 -5.15 -4.49
C ILE A 255 3.52 -4.09 -5.57
N LEU A 256 3.56 -2.83 -5.16
CA LEU A 256 3.84 -1.69 -6.03
C LEU A 256 5.25 -1.20 -5.70
N TYR A 257 6.21 -1.49 -6.58
CA TYR A 257 7.59 -1.06 -6.41
C TYR A 257 7.87 0.19 -7.25
N ILE A 258 8.31 1.25 -6.60
CA ILE A 258 8.47 2.59 -7.16
C ILE A 258 9.83 3.13 -6.72
N ASP A 259 10.76 3.26 -7.65
CA ASP A 259 12.12 3.71 -7.38
C ASP A 259 12.86 2.82 -6.35
N ASN A 260 12.86 3.20 -5.06
CA ASN A 260 13.33 2.38 -3.94
C ASN A 260 12.24 2.16 -2.85
N HIS A 261 11.05 2.75 -3.02
CA HIS A 261 9.94 2.65 -2.10
C HIS A 261 8.99 1.53 -2.52
N THR A 262 8.42 0.86 -1.53
CA THR A 262 7.55 -0.29 -1.77
C THR A 262 6.22 -0.06 -1.09
N LEU A 263 5.15 -0.06 -1.86
CA LEU A 263 3.77 -0.04 -1.39
C LEU A 263 3.12 -1.41 -1.63
N SER A 264 1.92 -1.60 -1.09
CA SER A 264 1.08 -2.76 -1.37
C SER A 264 -0.30 -2.33 -1.85
N VAL A 265 -0.87 -3.05 -2.80
CA VAL A 265 -2.25 -2.85 -3.24
C VAL A 265 -3.05 -4.13 -3.06
N ARG A 266 -4.19 -4.02 -2.39
CA ARG A 266 -5.17 -5.10 -2.28
C ARG A 266 -6.32 -4.86 -3.25
N LEU A 267 -6.67 -5.89 -4.01
CA LEU A 267 -7.82 -5.92 -4.91
C LEU A 267 -8.88 -6.88 -4.37
N ARG A 268 -10.14 -6.46 -4.37
CA ARG A 268 -11.27 -7.31 -3.97
C ARG A 268 -12.51 -7.06 -4.82
N ILE A 269 -13.14 -8.14 -5.25
CA ILE A 269 -14.45 -8.13 -5.88
C ILE A 269 -15.49 -8.44 -4.80
N LYS A 270 -16.51 -7.60 -4.70
CA LYS A 270 -17.64 -7.80 -3.79
C LYS A 270 -18.94 -7.79 -4.57
N GLN A 271 -19.83 -8.71 -4.25
CA GLN A 271 -21.20 -8.66 -4.73
C GLN A 271 -22.08 -7.94 -3.69
N SER A 272 -22.95 -7.05 -4.17
CA SER A 272 -23.98 -6.43 -3.33
C SER A 272 -25.10 -7.42 -3.04
N VAL A 273 -25.97 -7.06 -2.09
CA VAL A 273 -27.19 -7.82 -1.79
C VAL A 273 -28.10 -7.96 -3.03
N TYR A 274 -28.02 -7.00 -3.96
CA TYR A 274 -28.76 -7.00 -5.23
C TYR A 274 -27.97 -7.60 -6.40
N GLY A 275 -26.93 -8.37 -6.14
CA GLY A 275 -26.14 -9.06 -7.17
C GLY A 275 -25.13 -8.18 -7.92
N GLN A 276 -25.05 -6.88 -7.64
CA GLN A 276 -24.17 -5.94 -8.36
C GLN A 276 -22.71 -6.07 -7.89
N LEU A 277 -21.77 -6.13 -8.84
CA LEU A 277 -20.35 -6.17 -8.54
C LEU A 277 -19.80 -4.79 -8.14
N ASN A 278 -18.95 -4.80 -7.12
CA ASN A 278 -18.20 -3.66 -6.63
C ASN A 278 -16.72 -4.04 -6.55
N TYR A 279 -15.89 -3.26 -7.21
CA TYR A 279 -14.44 -3.38 -7.13
C TYR A 279 -13.94 -2.53 -5.97
N VAL A 280 -13.08 -3.11 -5.14
CA VAL A 280 -12.51 -2.46 -3.96
C VAL A 280 -11.00 -2.53 -4.05
N VAL A 281 -10.37 -1.37 -4.01
CA VAL A 281 -8.91 -1.23 -3.99
C VAL A 281 -8.50 -0.63 -2.67
N SER A 282 -7.41 -1.12 -2.09
CA SER A 282 -6.80 -0.55 -0.89
C SER A 282 -5.29 -0.48 -1.09
N VAL A 283 -4.73 0.73 -1.21
CA VAL A 283 -3.29 0.96 -1.31
C VAL A 283 -2.76 1.28 0.07
N TYR A 284 -1.75 0.54 0.49
CA TYR A 284 -1.04 0.68 1.74
C TYR A 284 0.34 1.25 1.46
N ASP A 285 0.59 2.44 1.99
CA ASP A 285 1.92 3.07 2.00
C ASP A 285 2.52 2.87 3.40
N PRO A 286 3.67 2.20 3.54
CA PRO A 286 4.35 2.07 4.82
C PRO A 286 4.70 3.38 5.52
N ASN A 287 4.78 4.51 4.82
CA ASN A 287 4.99 5.83 5.44
C ASN A 287 3.75 6.31 6.22
N ASP A 288 2.57 5.79 5.89
CA ASP A 288 1.32 5.96 6.61
C ASP A 288 0.94 4.62 7.28
N THR A 289 1.83 4.14 8.16
CA THR A 289 1.95 2.73 8.58
C THR A 289 0.67 2.10 9.15
N ASN A 290 -0.21 2.88 9.79
CA ASN A 290 -1.44 2.36 10.41
C ASN A 290 -2.71 2.60 9.57
N VAL A 291 -2.61 3.10 8.34
CA VAL A 291 -3.76 3.38 7.46
C VAL A 291 -3.53 2.87 6.04
N ALA A 292 -4.62 2.75 5.28
CA ALA A 292 -4.56 2.41 3.86
C ALA A 292 -5.65 3.19 3.11
N VAL A 293 -5.27 3.78 1.98
CA VAL A 293 -6.19 4.54 1.11
C VAL A 293 -7.09 3.56 0.38
N ARG A 294 -8.41 3.73 0.54
CA ARG A 294 -9.40 2.78 0.01
C ARG A 294 -10.40 3.46 -0.92
N GLY A 295 -10.52 2.94 -2.13
CA GLY A 295 -11.55 3.28 -3.11
C GLY A 295 -12.55 2.15 -3.32
N THR A 296 -13.76 2.48 -3.80
CA THR A 296 -14.75 1.49 -4.23
C THR A 296 -15.54 2.03 -5.41
N HIS A 297 -15.53 1.31 -6.51
CA HIS A 297 -16.19 1.72 -7.76
C HIS A 297 -16.97 0.55 -8.37
N ARG A 298 -17.97 0.89 -9.20
CA ARG A 298 -18.75 -0.09 -9.97
C ARG A 298 -18.00 -0.61 -11.19
N THR A 299 -17.01 0.14 -11.67
CA THR A 299 -16.12 -0.24 -12.77
C THR A 299 -14.69 -0.08 -12.31
N ALA A 300 -13.80 -0.99 -12.72
CA ALA A 300 -12.40 -0.92 -12.32
C ALA A 300 -11.65 0.27 -12.92
N ARG A 301 -12.14 0.84 -14.03
CA ARG A 301 -11.62 2.11 -14.58
C ARG A 301 -11.83 3.33 -13.68
N GLY A 302 -12.69 3.23 -12.67
CA GLY A 302 -12.94 4.32 -11.72
C GLY A 302 -11.76 4.69 -10.81
N PHE A 303 -10.70 3.87 -10.77
CA PHE A 303 -9.56 4.07 -9.85
C PHE A 303 -8.50 5.09 -10.33
N LEU A 304 -8.62 5.61 -11.56
CA LEU A 304 -7.73 6.66 -12.12
C LEU A 304 -6.22 6.30 -12.02
N SER A 305 -5.35 7.30 -11.97
CA SER A 305 -3.90 7.16 -11.80
C SER A 305 -3.51 6.97 -10.33
N LEU A 306 -2.33 6.38 -10.09
CA LEU A 306 -1.88 6.08 -8.73
C LEU A 306 -1.76 7.35 -7.87
N ASP A 307 -1.16 8.42 -8.41
CA ASP A 307 -1.01 9.72 -7.73
C ASP A 307 -2.37 10.28 -7.27
N LYS A 308 -3.39 10.23 -8.14
CA LYS A 308 -4.75 10.69 -7.81
C LYS A 308 -5.44 9.78 -6.81
N PHE A 309 -5.11 8.48 -6.81
CA PHE A 309 -5.73 7.52 -5.91
C PHE A 309 -5.24 7.70 -4.46
N ILE A 310 -3.94 7.97 -4.26
CA ILE A 310 -3.34 8.08 -2.92
C ILE A 310 -3.34 9.50 -2.35
N SER A 311 -3.42 10.53 -3.19
CA SER A 311 -3.44 11.94 -2.75
C SER A 311 -4.84 12.37 -2.27
N SER A 312 -5.11 12.23 -0.98
CA SER A 312 -6.33 12.79 -0.35
C SER A 312 -6.07 13.75 0.83
N GLY A 313 -4.81 14.13 1.06
CA GLY A 313 -4.38 15.14 2.04
C GLY A 313 -3.12 15.90 1.59
N PRO A 314 -2.77 17.03 2.24
CA PRO A 314 -1.69 17.93 1.80
C PRO A 314 -0.29 17.29 1.73
N ASP A 315 0.06 16.46 2.72
CA ASP A 315 1.36 15.77 2.78
C ASP A 315 1.46 14.64 1.75
N ALA A 316 0.37 13.90 1.56
CA ALA A 316 0.25 12.87 0.53
C ALA A 316 0.38 13.44 -0.89
N GLN A 317 -0.07 14.68 -1.10
CA GLN A 317 0.05 15.36 -2.38
C GLN A 317 1.51 15.72 -2.71
N THR A 318 2.27 16.20 -1.72
CA THR A 318 3.69 16.51 -1.91
C THR A 318 4.52 15.27 -2.25
N TRP A 319 4.25 14.14 -1.56
CA TRP A 319 4.91 12.87 -1.86
C TRP A 319 4.51 12.33 -3.24
N ALA A 320 3.21 12.33 -3.57
CA ALA A 320 2.73 11.86 -4.87
C ALA A 320 3.28 12.71 -6.02
N ASP A 321 3.35 14.04 -5.85
CA ASP A 321 3.88 14.96 -6.86
C ASP A 321 5.38 14.74 -7.10
N ARG A 322 6.13 14.41 -6.05
CA ARG A 322 7.58 14.24 -6.14
C ARG A 322 8.01 12.85 -6.63
N TYR A 323 7.28 11.80 -6.25
CA TYR A 323 7.76 10.41 -6.43
C TYR A 323 6.84 9.50 -7.24
N VAL A 324 5.57 9.87 -7.44
CA VAL A 324 4.58 9.01 -8.12
C VAL A 324 4.05 9.62 -9.41
N ARG A 325 3.95 10.95 -9.48
CA ARG A 325 3.51 11.67 -10.66
C ARG A 325 4.56 11.48 -11.77
N ASN A 326 4.09 11.10 -12.95
CA ASN A 326 4.92 10.89 -14.15
C ASN A 326 6.05 9.86 -14.00
N CYS A 327 5.95 8.92 -13.05
CA CYS A 327 6.91 7.83 -12.90
C CYS A 327 6.37 6.51 -13.49
N ALA A 328 7.25 5.51 -13.59
CA ALA A 328 6.87 4.13 -13.75
C ALA A 328 6.63 3.46 -12.39
N ILE A 329 5.82 2.41 -12.38
CA ILE A 329 5.58 1.54 -11.23
C ILE A 329 5.68 0.08 -11.68
N ALA A 330 6.31 -0.77 -10.88
CA ALA A 330 6.29 -2.21 -11.09
C ALA A 330 5.18 -2.82 -10.22
N ILE A 331 4.27 -3.56 -10.84
CA ILE A 331 3.22 -4.31 -10.15
C ILE A 331 3.64 -5.76 -10.12
N LEU A 332 3.87 -6.32 -8.93
CA LEU A 332 4.22 -7.74 -8.74
C LEU A 332 3.03 -8.43 -8.04
N PRO A 333 2.19 -9.17 -8.79
CA PRO A 333 0.95 -9.72 -8.26
C PRO A 333 1.20 -10.91 -7.33
N LEU A 334 0.41 -10.99 -6.26
CA LEU A 334 0.42 -12.06 -5.28
C LEU A 334 -0.99 -12.64 -5.16
N LEU A 335 -1.08 -13.96 -5.27
CA LEU A 335 -2.35 -14.69 -5.30
C LEU A 335 -2.61 -15.42 -3.98
N PRO A 336 -3.88 -15.66 -3.63
CA PRO A 336 -4.21 -16.53 -2.52
C PRO A 336 -3.63 -17.93 -2.72
N GLU A 337 -3.37 -18.62 -1.61
CA GLU A 337 -2.88 -20.00 -1.64
C GLU A 337 -3.82 -20.90 -2.45
N GLY A 338 -3.23 -21.78 -3.26
CA GLY A 338 -3.98 -22.68 -4.16
C GLY A 338 -4.45 -22.06 -5.47
N VAL A 339 -4.34 -20.73 -5.67
CA VAL A 339 -4.67 -20.10 -6.96
C VAL A 339 -3.44 -20.11 -7.88
N PRO A 340 -3.50 -20.75 -9.06
CA PRO A 340 -2.34 -20.86 -9.94
C PRO A 340 -2.01 -19.52 -10.62
N GLY A 341 -0.73 -19.24 -10.83
CA GLY A 341 -0.27 -18.07 -11.58
C GLY A 341 -0.77 -18.00 -13.03
N ALA A 342 -1.24 -19.13 -13.58
CA ALA A 342 -1.80 -19.24 -14.93
C ALA A 342 -3.03 -18.34 -15.17
N ILE A 343 -3.68 -17.82 -14.12
CA ILE A 343 -4.76 -16.83 -14.29
C ILE A 343 -4.27 -15.57 -15.02
N PHE A 344 -2.96 -15.29 -15.00
CA PHE A 344 -2.35 -14.15 -15.67
C PHE A 344 -1.85 -14.45 -17.09
N THR A 345 -2.19 -15.62 -17.65
CA THR A 345 -1.81 -15.98 -19.02
C THR A 345 -2.34 -14.96 -20.03
N GLY A 346 -1.46 -14.42 -20.87
CA GLY A 346 -1.79 -13.37 -21.84
C GLY A 346 -2.13 -12.01 -21.23
N ILE A 347 -1.77 -11.76 -19.97
CA ILE A 347 -1.90 -10.40 -19.39
C ILE A 347 -0.93 -9.42 -20.06
N ALA A 348 0.22 -9.93 -20.51
CA ALA A 348 1.28 -9.16 -21.16
C ALA A 348 0.79 -8.35 -22.38
N THR A 349 -0.06 -8.97 -23.20
CA THR A 349 -0.55 -8.37 -24.46
C THR A 349 -1.63 -7.31 -24.24
N ARG A 350 -2.19 -7.24 -23.03
CA ARG A 350 -3.24 -6.27 -22.67
C ARG A 350 -2.72 -5.15 -21.79
N MET A 351 -1.63 -5.38 -21.05
CA MET A 351 -1.05 -4.40 -20.15
C MET A 351 -0.49 -3.21 -20.93
N PRO A 352 -0.58 -1.98 -20.39
CA PRO A 352 0.10 -0.82 -20.95
C PRO A 352 1.60 -1.09 -21.12
N PHE A 353 2.19 -0.46 -22.14
CA PHE A 353 3.63 -0.46 -22.29
C PHE A 353 4.29 0.28 -21.13
N ALA A 354 5.54 -0.09 -20.83
CA ALA A 354 6.35 0.74 -19.95
C ALA A 354 6.56 2.12 -20.59
N PRO A 355 6.55 3.21 -19.80
CA PRO A 355 6.83 4.53 -20.33
C PRO A 355 8.31 4.63 -20.70
N ILE A 356 8.64 5.49 -21.68
CA ILE A 356 10.02 5.83 -21.99
C ILE A 356 10.48 6.85 -20.93
N HIS A 357 11.05 6.36 -19.84
CA HIS A 357 11.37 7.17 -18.66
C HIS A 357 12.48 6.51 -17.83
N PRO A 358 13.38 7.27 -17.16
CA PRO A 358 14.44 6.72 -16.30
C PRO A 358 13.95 5.70 -15.26
N SER A 359 12.83 5.98 -14.57
CA SER A 359 12.26 5.04 -13.60
C SER A 359 11.73 3.74 -14.21
N ALA A 360 11.34 3.73 -15.49
CA ALA A 360 10.99 2.48 -16.17
C ALA A 360 12.21 1.60 -16.38
N MET A 361 13.34 2.18 -16.80
CA MET A 361 14.61 1.45 -16.95
C MET A 361 15.02 0.82 -15.60
N LEU A 362 15.01 1.61 -14.51
CA LEU A 362 15.33 1.13 -13.16
C LEU A 362 14.46 -0.07 -12.75
N LEU A 363 13.14 0.05 -12.91
CA LEU A 363 12.20 -0.98 -12.47
C LEU A 363 12.23 -2.22 -13.36
N ILE A 364 12.38 -2.07 -14.68
CA ILE A 364 12.52 -3.18 -15.63
C ILE A 364 13.77 -3.99 -15.31
N MET A 365 14.88 -3.31 -15.02
CA MET A 365 16.15 -3.94 -14.67
C MET A 365 16.06 -4.62 -13.31
N ALA A 366 15.46 -3.98 -12.30
CA ALA A 366 15.27 -4.54 -10.96
C ALA A 366 14.36 -5.78 -10.94
N THR A 367 13.36 -5.84 -11.83
CA THR A 367 12.33 -6.89 -11.87
C THR A 367 12.48 -7.84 -13.07
N GLY A 368 13.60 -7.83 -13.80
CA GLY A 368 13.86 -8.85 -14.82
C GLY A 368 12.89 -8.84 -16.01
N GLN A 369 12.31 -7.69 -16.36
CA GLN A 369 11.24 -7.62 -17.37
C GLN A 369 11.81 -7.57 -18.80
N THR A 370 12.44 -8.67 -19.24
CA THR A 370 13.23 -8.76 -20.48
C THR A 370 12.50 -8.27 -21.73
N GLN A 371 11.25 -8.69 -21.94
CA GLN A 371 10.51 -8.24 -23.12
C GLN A 371 10.23 -6.73 -23.09
N GLN A 372 10.02 -6.14 -21.91
CA GLN A 372 9.84 -4.70 -21.76
C GLN A 372 11.16 -3.95 -21.97
N LEU A 373 12.29 -4.54 -21.58
CA LEU A 373 13.63 -4.00 -21.84
C LEU A 373 13.90 -3.91 -23.35
N ILE A 374 13.65 -5.00 -24.09
CA ILE A 374 13.81 -5.04 -25.55
C ILE A 374 12.93 -3.98 -26.22
N THR A 375 11.66 -3.88 -25.80
CA THR A 375 10.76 -2.86 -26.34
C THR A 375 11.23 -1.44 -26.01
N LEU A 376 11.72 -1.21 -24.78
CA LEU A 376 12.24 0.09 -24.38
C LEU A 376 13.44 0.49 -25.23
N PHE A 377 14.45 -0.36 -25.42
CA PHE A 377 15.62 -0.03 -26.24
C PHE A 377 15.26 0.28 -27.70
N ARG A 378 14.32 -0.47 -28.30
CA ARG A 378 13.80 -0.13 -29.64
C ARG A 378 13.21 1.29 -29.71
N GLN A 379 12.59 1.75 -28.62
CA GLN A 379 12.05 3.10 -28.51
C GLN A 379 13.10 4.14 -28.09
N LEU A 380 14.19 3.74 -27.43
CA LEU A 380 15.27 4.66 -27.09
C LEU A 380 16.07 5.10 -28.32
N HIS A 381 16.29 4.20 -29.29
CA HIS A 381 17.05 4.52 -30.51
C HIS A 381 16.46 5.61 -31.40
N ILE A 382 15.22 6.03 -31.16
CA ILE A 382 14.57 7.14 -31.89
C ILE A 382 14.64 8.48 -31.14
N LEU A 383 15.18 8.50 -29.91
CA LEU A 383 15.25 9.69 -29.08
C LEU A 383 16.55 10.49 -29.32
N PRO A 384 16.59 11.78 -28.93
CA PRO A 384 17.83 12.53 -28.87
C PRO A 384 18.86 11.88 -27.92
N GLU A 385 20.15 11.95 -28.27
CA GLU A 385 21.24 11.33 -27.52
C GLU A 385 21.23 11.66 -26.03
N LYS A 386 20.94 12.92 -25.68
CA LYS A 386 20.85 13.36 -24.29
C LYS A 386 19.80 12.57 -23.49
N GLU A 387 18.64 12.32 -24.08
CA GLU A 387 17.55 11.56 -23.43
C GLU A 387 17.92 10.07 -23.32
N ILE A 388 18.59 9.52 -24.33
CA ILE A 388 19.11 8.15 -24.28
C ILE A 388 20.08 8.02 -23.09
N ILE A 389 21.06 8.91 -22.99
CA ILE A 389 22.07 8.92 -21.93
C ILE A 389 21.41 9.06 -20.55
N GLU A 390 20.42 9.94 -20.40
CA GLU A 390 19.67 10.13 -19.15
C GLU A 390 18.98 8.84 -18.70
N ILE A 391 18.36 8.10 -19.62
CA ILE A 391 17.64 6.87 -19.31
C ILE A 391 18.58 5.71 -18.99
N ILE A 392 19.64 5.51 -19.77
CA ILE A 392 20.56 4.37 -19.55
C ILE A 392 21.46 4.57 -18.33
N THR A 393 21.77 5.83 -17.97
CA THR A 393 22.57 6.16 -16.77
C THR A 393 21.72 6.46 -15.54
N ALA A 394 20.42 6.18 -15.61
CA ALA A 394 19.46 6.42 -14.55
C ALA A 394 19.88 5.76 -13.23
N GLN A 395 19.68 6.49 -12.14
CA GLN A 395 19.90 6.05 -10.77
C GLN A 395 18.62 6.26 -9.98
N ASN A 396 18.34 5.38 -9.03
CA ASN A 396 17.23 5.59 -8.10
C ASN A 396 17.53 6.73 -7.11
N SER A 397 16.58 7.09 -6.25
CA SER A 397 16.73 8.21 -5.30
C SER A 397 17.87 8.05 -4.29
N VAL A 398 18.43 6.86 -4.11
CA VAL A 398 19.63 6.61 -3.29
C VAL A 398 20.91 6.48 -4.12
N GLY A 399 20.86 6.74 -5.44
CA GLY A 399 22.04 6.74 -6.30
C GLY A 399 22.40 5.37 -6.90
N THR A 400 21.56 4.35 -6.75
CA THR A 400 21.82 3.01 -7.29
C THR A 400 21.39 2.91 -8.77
N PRO A 401 22.29 2.59 -9.71
CA PRO A 401 21.97 2.49 -11.13
C PRO A 401 21.15 1.25 -11.51
N ALA A 402 20.48 1.31 -12.67
CA ALA A 402 19.66 0.22 -13.18
C ALA A 402 20.44 -1.09 -13.41
N LEU A 403 21.65 -1.00 -13.96
CA LEU A 403 22.51 -2.17 -14.19
C LEU A 403 22.87 -2.88 -12.88
N PHE A 404 23.21 -2.13 -11.82
CA PHE A 404 23.44 -2.71 -10.49
C PHE A 404 22.20 -3.47 -9.98
N LEU A 405 21.00 -2.92 -10.14
CA LEU A 405 19.77 -3.58 -9.69
C LEU A 405 19.53 -4.92 -10.40
N ALA A 406 19.81 -5.01 -11.70
CA ALA A 406 19.74 -6.28 -12.44
C ALA A 406 20.79 -7.28 -11.96
N MET A 407 22.02 -6.83 -11.70
CA MET A 407 23.11 -7.67 -11.19
C MET A 407 22.79 -8.21 -9.78
N MET A 408 22.33 -7.35 -8.87
CA MET A 408 21.94 -7.70 -7.51
C MET A 408 20.81 -8.74 -7.46
N ASN A 409 19.90 -8.69 -8.43
CA ASN A 409 18.74 -9.58 -8.52
C ASN A 409 18.95 -10.75 -9.50
N GLY A 410 20.15 -10.94 -10.05
CA GLY A 410 20.46 -12.11 -10.88
C GLY A 410 19.75 -12.14 -12.23
N HIS A 411 19.34 -10.99 -12.77
CA HIS A 411 18.61 -10.90 -14.04
C HIS A 411 19.56 -10.97 -15.24
N THR A 412 20.17 -12.14 -15.46
CA THR A 412 21.22 -12.37 -16.46
C THR A 412 20.83 -11.93 -17.87
N ASP A 413 19.62 -12.26 -18.33
CA ASP A 413 19.14 -11.86 -19.67
C ASP A 413 19.06 -10.34 -19.83
N ASN A 414 18.60 -9.65 -18.80
CA ASN A 414 18.54 -8.18 -18.80
C ASN A 414 19.95 -7.58 -18.80
N VAL A 415 20.88 -8.12 -18.01
CA VAL A 415 22.29 -7.68 -18.03
C VAL A 415 22.88 -7.90 -19.42
N LYS A 416 22.67 -9.07 -20.03
CA LYS A 416 23.16 -9.39 -21.37
C LYS A 416 22.65 -8.42 -22.42
N ILE A 417 21.33 -8.22 -22.50
CA ILE A 417 20.70 -7.31 -23.46
C ILE A 417 21.20 -5.89 -23.21
N PHE A 418 21.19 -5.43 -21.96
CA PHE A 418 21.66 -4.08 -21.63
C PHE A 418 23.10 -3.87 -22.10
N MET A 419 24.02 -4.79 -21.80
CA MET A 419 25.42 -4.68 -22.23
C MET A 419 25.59 -4.70 -23.76
N GLN A 420 24.78 -5.48 -24.47
CA GLN A 420 24.78 -5.50 -25.95
C GLN A 420 24.30 -4.18 -26.54
N GLU A 421 23.24 -3.60 -25.98
CA GLU A 421 22.71 -2.30 -26.40
C GLU A 421 23.69 -1.16 -26.08
N ILE A 422 24.36 -1.19 -24.92
CA ILE A 422 25.44 -0.26 -24.60
C ILE A 422 26.56 -0.34 -25.62
N GLN A 423 26.97 -1.56 -26.03
CA GLN A 423 27.98 -1.71 -27.08
C GLN A 423 27.50 -1.08 -28.39
N SER A 424 26.25 -1.29 -28.80
CA SER A 424 25.71 -0.66 -30.00
C SER A 424 25.68 0.88 -29.92
N LEU A 425 25.34 1.44 -28.75
CA LEU A 425 25.35 2.89 -28.55
C LEU A 425 26.76 3.49 -28.58
N VAL A 426 27.75 2.73 -28.10
CA VAL A 426 29.17 3.07 -28.20
C VAL A 426 29.66 3.00 -29.66
N ASP A 427 29.30 1.95 -30.41
CA ASP A 427 29.64 1.81 -31.83
C ASP A 427 29.07 2.96 -32.68
N ASN A 428 27.91 3.49 -32.29
CA ASN A 428 27.25 4.63 -32.93
C ASN A 428 27.72 6.00 -32.40
N HIS A 429 28.76 6.05 -31.55
CA HIS A 429 29.32 7.26 -30.95
C HIS A 429 28.34 8.10 -30.10
N ILE A 430 27.26 7.48 -29.59
CA ILE A 430 26.29 8.14 -28.70
C ILE A 430 26.83 8.20 -27.26
N ILE A 431 27.50 7.14 -26.82
CA ILE A 431 28.10 7.04 -25.47
C ILE A 431 29.60 7.33 -25.57
N ASN A 432 30.10 8.22 -24.73
CA ASN A 432 31.53 8.53 -24.60
C ASN A 432 32.22 7.72 -23.48
N GLU A 433 33.52 7.94 -23.29
CA GLU A 433 34.32 7.31 -22.23
C GLU A 433 33.66 7.47 -20.86
N ASP A 434 33.37 8.70 -20.41
CA ASP A 434 32.84 8.99 -19.07
C ASP A 434 31.54 8.24 -18.78
N ASN A 435 30.63 8.20 -19.75
CA ASN A 435 29.37 7.47 -19.65
C ASN A 435 29.62 5.95 -19.54
N LEU A 436 30.51 5.40 -20.36
CA LEU A 436 30.86 3.98 -20.32
C LEU A 436 31.54 3.61 -18.99
N VAL A 437 32.45 4.45 -18.49
CA VAL A 437 33.09 4.28 -17.18
C VAL A 437 32.05 4.20 -16.08
N LYS A 438 31.09 5.14 -16.05
CA LYS A 438 30.02 5.17 -15.04
C LYS A 438 29.17 3.90 -15.07
N LEU A 439 28.88 3.37 -16.26
CA LEU A 439 28.11 2.13 -16.42
C LEU A 439 28.90 0.90 -15.99
N LEU A 440 30.19 0.81 -16.34
CA LEU A 440 31.05 -0.32 -15.97
C LEU A 440 31.52 -0.29 -14.51
N GLN A 441 31.50 0.87 -13.86
CA GLN A 441 31.70 1.02 -12.42
C GLN A 441 30.38 1.04 -11.66
N THR A 442 29.33 0.40 -12.17
CA THR A 442 28.03 0.40 -11.51
C THR A 442 28.15 -0.04 -10.05
N LYS A 443 27.66 0.81 -9.13
CA LYS A 443 27.78 0.65 -7.68
C LYS A 443 26.46 0.98 -7.01
N SER A 444 26.22 0.37 -5.85
CA SER A 444 25.15 0.79 -4.94
C SER A 444 25.45 2.14 -4.28
N ALA A 445 24.45 2.66 -3.56
CA ALA A 445 24.57 3.82 -2.68
C ALA A 445 25.72 3.73 -1.66
N ASN A 446 26.05 2.50 -1.22
CA ASN A 446 27.11 2.24 -0.25
C ASN A 446 28.44 1.89 -0.93
N GLU A 447 28.64 2.34 -2.17
CA GLU A 447 29.84 2.11 -2.98
C GLU A 447 30.15 0.64 -3.29
N THR A 448 29.25 -0.30 -2.96
CA THR A 448 29.42 -1.73 -3.28
C THR A 448 29.32 -1.94 -4.79
N PRO A 449 30.34 -2.51 -5.47
CA PRO A 449 30.31 -2.74 -6.91
C PRO A 449 29.31 -3.83 -7.35
N GLY A 450 28.73 -3.68 -8.54
CA GLY A 450 27.83 -4.69 -9.12
C GLY A 450 28.53 -6.03 -9.36
N LEU A 451 29.80 -6.03 -9.79
CA LEU A 451 30.53 -7.27 -10.01
C LEU A 451 30.83 -8.00 -8.68
N TYR A 452 31.05 -7.25 -7.59
CA TYR A 452 31.15 -7.82 -6.24
C TYR A 452 29.84 -8.51 -5.83
N ILE A 453 28.69 -7.84 -6.03
CA ILE A 453 27.40 -8.42 -5.59
C ILE A 453 27.06 -9.69 -6.38
N SER A 454 27.43 -9.76 -7.66
CA SER A 454 27.29 -10.97 -8.46
C SER A 454 28.17 -12.13 -7.97
N MET A 455 29.38 -11.85 -7.49
CA MET A 455 30.25 -12.85 -6.85
C MET A 455 29.64 -13.34 -5.54
N LEU A 456 29.20 -12.41 -4.69
CA LEU A 456 28.59 -12.69 -3.39
C LEU A 456 27.37 -13.59 -3.52
N TYR A 457 26.53 -13.40 -4.55
CA TYR A 457 25.32 -14.20 -4.77
C TYR A 457 25.46 -15.36 -5.75
N GLY A 458 26.66 -15.57 -6.32
CA GLY A 458 26.92 -16.75 -7.15
C GLY A 458 26.38 -16.66 -8.58
N PHE A 459 26.21 -15.44 -9.11
CA PHE A 459 25.70 -15.21 -10.46
C PHE A 459 26.83 -15.24 -11.50
N ASP A 460 27.40 -16.42 -11.74
CA ASP A 460 28.58 -16.64 -12.58
C ASP A 460 28.38 -16.17 -14.05
N GLU A 461 27.21 -16.38 -14.64
CA GLU A 461 26.92 -15.91 -16.00
C GLU A 461 27.00 -14.38 -16.13
N ILE A 462 26.58 -13.64 -15.11
CA ILE A 462 26.70 -12.18 -15.08
C ILE A 462 28.17 -11.76 -15.04
N ILE A 463 29.02 -12.49 -14.30
CA ILE A 463 30.47 -12.26 -14.29
C ILE A 463 31.03 -12.41 -15.71
N ASP A 464 30.66 -13.47 -16.43
CA ASP A 464 31.13 -13.71 -17.79
C ASP A 464 30.72 -12.60 -18.75
N ILE A 465 29.43 -12.25 -18.77
CA ILE A 465 28.89 -11.18 -19.62
C ILE A 465 29.65 -9.88 -19.38
N PHE A 466 29.83 -9.52 -18.11
CA PHE A 466 30.47 -8.27 -17.73
C PHE A 466 31.95 -8.22 -18.10
N LEU A 467 32.70 -9.29 -17.80
CA LEU A 467 34.13 -9.37 -18.13
C LEU A 467 34.39 -9.44 -19.63
N ASN A 468 33.50 -10.06 -20.40
CA ASN A 468 33.60 -10.07 -21.86
C ASN A 468 33.45 -8.66 -22.44
N ALA A 469 32.62 -7.80 -21.83
CA ALA A 469 32.48 -6.41 -22.25
C ALA A 469 33.80 -5.62 -22.13
N LEU A 470 34.65 -5.94 -21.14
CA LEU A 470 35.98 -5.34 -21.02
C LEU A 470 36.94 -5.77 -22.14
N THR A 471 36.61 -6.83 -22.87
CA THR A 471 37.48 -7.33 -23.96
C THR A 471 37.05 -6.87 -25.34
N THR A 472 36.00 -6.06 -25.48
CA THR A 472 35.60 -5.55 -26.81
C THR A 472 36.66 -4.56 -27.33
N PRO A 473 36.79 -4.39 -28.67
CA PRO A 473 37.75 -3.44 -29.23
C PRO A 473 37.54 -2.02 -28.70
N ILE A 474 36.28 -1.57 -28.65
CA ILE A 474 35.99 -0.19 -28.27
C ILE A 474 36.15 0.04 -26.77
N ALA A 475 35.87 -0.96 -25.92
CA ALA A 475 36.24 -0.88 -24.51
C ALA A 475 37.76 -0.75 -24.30
N GLN A 476 38.59 -1.25 -25.22
CA GLN A 476 40.05 -1.05 -25.13
C GLN A 476 40.49 0.34 -25.58
N GLU A 477 39.74 0.98 -26.48
CA GLU A 477 39.99 2.35 -26.91
C GLU A 477 39.58 3.36 -25.84
N LEU A 478 38.47 3.10 -25.16
CA LEU A 478 37.90 4.01 -24.17
C LEU A 478 38.41 3.77 -22.74
N LEU A 479 38.80 2.55 -22.37
CA LEU A 479 39.21 2.27 -20.99
C LEU A 479 40.73 2.23 -20.85
N ASN A 480 41.25 2.95 -19.86
CA ASN A 480 42.67 2.88 -19.51
C ASN A 480 42.98 1.75 -18.50
N LYS A 481 44.26 1.41 -18.40
CA LYS A 481 44.80 0.37 -17.50
C LYS A 481 44.38 0.56 -16.03
N LYS A 482 44.42 1.80 -15.52
CA LYS A 482 44.09 2.08 -14.11
C LYS A 482 42.62 1.81 -13.81
N LEU A 483 41.75 2.15 -14.74
CA LEU A 483 40.32 1.95 -14.60
C LEU A 483 39.96 0.46 -14.62
N VAL A 484 40.46 -0.31 -15.60
CA VAL A 484 40.22 -1.77 -15.68
C VAL A 484 40.67 -2.47 -14.40
N MET A 485 41.83 -2.07 -13.88
CA MET A 485 42.32 -2.53 -12.59
C MET A 485 41.35 -2.26 -11.44
N SER A 486 40.79 -1.05 -11.37
CA SER A 486 39.81 -0.71 -10.33
C SER A 486 38.52 -1.55 -10.44
N ILE A 487 38.06 -1.83 -11.66
CA ILE A 487 36.88 -2.66 -11.91
C ILE A 487 37.14 -4.11 -11.48
N LEU A 488 38.28 -4.68 -11.88
CA LEU A 488 38.67 -6.06 -11.54
C LEU A 488 38.95 -6.26 -10.05
N ALA A 489 39.37 -5.21 -9.34
CA ALA A 489 39.59 -5.28 -7.90
C ALA A 489 38.27 -5.51 -7.14
N MET A 490 37.15 -4.98 -7.65
CA MET A 490 35.80 -5.14 -7.09
C MET A 490 35.72 -4.89 -5.58
N LYS A 491 36.52 -3.95 -5.06
CA LYS A 491 36.63 -3.74 -3.61
C LYS A 491 35.42 -2.99 -3.09
N ILE A 492 34.86 -3.50 -1.98
CA ILE A 492 33.93 -2.72 -1.16
C ILE A 492 34.70 -1.71 -0.31
N HIS A 493 33.97 -0.88 0.44
CA HIS A 493 34.53 0.15 1.32
C HIS A 493 35.61 -0.39 2.27
N ASP A 494 35.40 -1.60 2.82
CA ASP A 494 36.33 -2.23 3.78
C ASP A 494 37.52 -2.93 3.10
N GLY A 495 37.63 -2.81 1.77
CA GLY A 495 38.75 -3.32 0.98
C GLY A 495 38.62 -4.79 0.57
N GLU A 496 37.57 -5.48 1.01
CA GLU A 496 37.30 -6.88 0.66
C GLU A 496 37.05 -7.03 -0.86
N PRO A 497 37.79 -7.91 -1.56
CA PRO A 497 37.62 -8.12 -2.99
C PRO A 497 36.50 -9.13 -3.29
N GLY A 498 35.80 -8.96 -4.42
CA GLY A 498 34.70 -9.86 -4.81
C GLY A 498 35.11 -11.34 -4.95
N LEU A 499 36.37 -11.63 -5.26
CA LEU A 499 36.87 -13.01 -5.34
C LEU A 499 36.84 -13.71 -3.97
N TYR A 500 37.14 -12.98 -2.89
CA TYR A 500 37.05 -13.51 -1.53
C TYR A 500 35.59 -13.85 -1.19
N ALA A 501 34.65 -12.94 -1.46
CA ALA A 501 33.24 -13.17 -1.24
C ALA A 501 32.71 -14.43 -1.96
N ALA A 502 33.12 -14.68 -3.20
CA ALA A 502 32.76 -15.91 -3.93
C ALA A 502 33.33 -17.17 -3.28
N MET A 503 34.56 -17.13 -2.78
CA MET A 503 35.19 -18.27 -2.10
C MET A 503 34.54 -18.56 -0.76
N GLU A 504 34.30 -17.52 0.05
CA GLU A 504 33.66 -17.64 1.37
C GLU A 504 32.24 -18.18 1.26
N ASN A 505 31.48 -17.77 0.23
CA ASN A 505 30.11 -18.22 0.00
C ASN A 505 30.02 -19.51 -0.84
N ASN A 506 31.14 -20.21 -1.09
CA ASN A 506 31.19 -21.46 -1.83
C ASN A 506 30.59 -21.39 -3.26
N HIS A 507 30.99 -20.36 -4.02
CA HIS A 507 30.59 -20.15 -5.42
C HIS A 507 31.75 -20.44 -6.40
N PRO A 508 32.13 -21.72 -6.60
CA PRO A 508 33.30 -22.08 -7.40
C PRO A 508 33.19 -21.66 -8.87
N LEU A 509 31.98 -21.64 -9.44
CA LEU A 509 31.78 -21.22 -10.83
C LEU A 509 32.14 -19.74 -11.05
N CYS A 510 31.81 -18.87 -10.09
CA CYS A 510 32.23 -17.47 -10.12
C CYS A 510 33.75 -17.34 -10.14
N VAL A 511 34.44 -18.10 -9.27
CA VAL A 511 35.91 -18.15 -9.21
C VAL A 511 36.49 -18.62 -10.55
N THR A 512 36.00 -19.75 -11.07
CA THR A 512 36.48 -20.31 -12.34
C THR A 512 36.29 -19.33 -13.50
N ARG A 513 35.11 -18.73 -13.64
CA ARG A 513 34.85 -17.79 -14.73
C ARG A 513 35.72 -16.54 -14.63
N PHE A 514 35.86 -15.98 -13.44
CA PHE A 514 36.75 -14.83 -13.21
C PHE A 514 38.19 -15.12 -13.64
N LEU A 515 38.77 -16.20 -13.12
CA LEU A 515 40.15 -16.60 -13.42
C LEU A 515 40.35 -16.97 -14.89
N SER A 516 39.32 -17.52 -15.55
CA SER A 516 39.39 -17.87 -16.98
C SER A 516 39.52 -16.63 -17.88
N LYS A 517 38.96 -15.48 -17.47
CA LYS A 517 38.92 -14.25 -18.26
C LYS A 517 40.05 -13.29 -17.93
N ILE A 518 40.55 -13.33 -16.69
CA ILE A 518 41.54 -12.35 -16.22
C ILE A 518 42.81 -12.35 -17.06
N ASN A 519 43.27 -13.52 -17.52
CA ASN A 519 44.46 -13.62 -18.36
C ASN A 519 44.28 -12.91 -19.71
N GLY A 520 43.11 -13.05 -20.35
CA GLY A 520 42.81 -12.37 -21.60
C GLY A 520 42.73 -10.85 -21.43
N ILE A 521 42.10 -10.39 -20.35
CA ILE A 521 42.00 -8.97 -20.02
C ILE A 521 43.39 -8.41 -19.69
N ALA A 522 44.19 -9.13 -18.90
CA ALA A 522 45.54 -8.76 -18.54
C ALA A 522 46.45 -8.59 -19.76
N PHE A 523 46.35 -9.51 -20.71
CA PHE A 523 47.08 -9.42 -21.97
C PHE A 523 46.68 -8.16 -22.76
N LYS A 524 45.37 -7.93 -22.94
CA LYS A 524 44.85 -6.76 -23.69
C LYS A 524 45.24 -5.42 -23.08
N TYR A 525 45.19 -5.30 -21.76
CA TYR A 525 45.49 -4.04 -21.05
C TYR A 525 46.93 -3.95 -20.52
N LYS A 526 47.81 -4.89 -20.89
CA LYS A 526 49.22 -4.94 -20.43
C LYS A 526 49.33 -4.85 -18.90
N LEU A 527 48.49 -5.62 -18.19
CA LEU A 527 48.51 -5.72 -16.73
C LEU A 527 49.66 -6.63 -16.31
N SER A 528 50.42 -6.24 -15.27
CA SER A 528 51.50 -7.09 -14.73
C SER A 528 50.93 -8.15 -13.79
N LYS A 529 51.70 -9.19 -13.50
CA LYS A 529 51.32 -10.21 -12.51
C LYS A 529 51.07 -9.60 -11.12
N ALA A 530 51.86 -8.60 -10.74
CA ALA A 530 51.70 -7.80 -9.51
C ALA A 530 50.49 -6.85 -9.54
N ASN A 531 49.84 -6.69 -10.70
CA ASN A 531 48.57 -5.98 -10.82
C ASN A 531 47.37 -6.93 -10.59
N ILE A 532 47.54 -8.23 -10.79
CA ILE A 532 46.44 -9.21 -10.78
C ILE A 532 46.36 -9.96 -9.44
N MET A 533 47.52 -10.19 -8.82
CA MET A 533 47.65 -10.63 -7.43
C MET A 533 47.40 -9.48 -6.47
#